data_AF-A0A7X5SC19-F1
#
_entry.id   AF-A0A7X5SC19-F1
#
_cell.length_a   1.000
_cell.length_b   1.000
_cell.length_c   1.000
_cell.angle_alpha   90.00
_cell.angle_beta   90.00
_cell.angle_gamma   90.00
#
_symmetry.space_group_name_H-M   'P 1'
#
loop_
_entity.id
_entity.type
_entity.pdbx_description
1 polymer ?
#
loop_
_entity_poly.entity_id
_entity_poly.type
_entity_poly.pdbx_seq_one_letter_code
_entity_poly.pdbx_strand_id
1 'polypeptide(L)'
;AEYKVTLKWNVRGERAGYLLLATRNAQLTLVTELTSQSAQHARSEALREMLGLAEQVRRVECFDISHTMGEATVASCVVFDASGPVRGQYRRFNISGITPGDDYAAMRQAIERR
;
A
#
# COMPACT_ATOMS: atom_id res chain seq x y z
N ALA A 1 -8.18 -10.21 37.66
CA ALA A 1 -9.58 -10.65 37.69
C ALA A 1 -9.92 -11.17 36.30
N GLU A 2 -10.17 -12.47 36.17
CA GLU A 2 -10.59 -13.06 34.89
C GLU A 2 -12.12 -12.96 34.78
N TYR A 3 -12.61 -12.28 33.75
CA TYR A 3 -14.04 -12.19 33.48
C TYR A 3 -14.49 -13.41 32.66
N LYS A 4 -15.55 -14.08 33.12
CA LYS A 4 -16.13 -15.21 32.39
C LYS A 4 -16.86 -14.71 31.14
N VAL A 5 -16.28 -14.93 29.96
CA VAL A 5 -16.91 -14.64 28.66
C VAL A 5 -17.76 -15.84 28.23
N THR A 6 -18.99 -15.59 27.76
CA THR A 6 -19.88 -16.63 27.22
C THR A 6 -20.28 -16.28 25.79
N LEU A 7 -19.97 -17.16 24.84
CA LEU A 7 -20.36 -17.01 23.43
C LEU A 7 -21.75 -17.59 23.18
N LYS A 8 -22.58 -16.87 22.43
CA LYS A 8 -23.92 -17.33 22.02
C LYS A 8 -24.09 -17.12 20.51
N TRP A 9 -24.34 -18.20 19.78
CA TRP A 9 -24.45 -18.19 18.31
C TRP A 9 -25.89 -18.31 17.80
N ASN A 10 -26.80 -18.90 18.58
CA ASN A 10 -28.23 -19.00 18.24
C ASN A 10 -29.04 -18.02 19.11
N VAL A 11 -29.15 -16.79 18.63
CA VAL A 11 -29.82 -15.67 19.33
C VAL A 11 -31.05 -15.22 18.54
N ARG A 12 -31.98 -14.52 19.20
CA ARG A 12 -33.23 -14.03 18.61
C ARG A 12 -33.38 -12.53 18.81
N GLY A 13 -34.33 -11.93 18.09
CA GLY A 13 -34.63 -10.49 18.17
C GLY A 13 -33.44 -9.64 17.73
N GLU A 14 -33.18 -8.55 18.46
CA GLU A 14 -32.11 -7.59 18.16
C GLU A 14 -30.73 -8.23 17.97
N ARG A 15 -30.38 -9.19 18.83
CA ARG A 15 -29.09 -9.90 18.73
C ARG A 15 -28.94 -10.71 17.46
N ALA A 16 -30.04 -11.26 16.91
CA ALA A 16 -30.02 -11.92 15.61
C ALA A 16 -29.79 -10.91 14.49
N GLY A 17 -30.34 -9.70 14.62
CA GLY A 17 -30.06 -8.58 13.73
C GLY A 17 -28.58 -8.22 13.69
N TYR A 18 -27.89 -8.16 14.83
CA TYR A 18 -26.44 -7.92 14.86
C TYR A 18 -25.64 -9.04 14.18
N LEU A 19 -25.99 -10.31 14.41
CA LEU A 19 -25.32 -11.42 13.71
C LEU A 19 -25.51 -11.34 12.19
N LEU A 20 -26.71 -10.99 11.74
CA LEU A 20 -27.00 -10.80 10.31
C LEU A 20 -26.17 -9.65 9.73
N LEU A 21 -26.10 -8.51 10.42
CA LEU A 21 -25.29 -7.36 10.00
C LEU A 21 -23.80 -7.72 9.94
N ALA A 22 -23.27 -8.37 10.98
CA ALA A 22 -21.88 -8.82 11.02
C ALA A 22 -21.57 -9.80 9.87
N THR A 23 -22.46 -10.75 9.61
CA THR A 23 -22.32 -11.71 8.51
C THR A 23 -22.31 -11.01 7.16
N ARG A 24 -23.25 -10.10 6.93
CA ARG A 24 -23.33 -9.33 5.68
C ARG A 24 -22.09 -8.46 5.47
N ASN A 25 -21.62 -7.79 6.51
CA ASN A 25 -20.39 -7.01 6.45
C ASN A 25 -19.19 -7.89 6.12
N ALA A 26 -19.05 -9.06 6.76
CA ALA A 26 -17.98 -9.99 6.44
C ALA A 26 -18.01 -10.47 4.98
N GLN A 27 -19.21 -10.78 4.46
CA GLN A 27 -19.38 -11.17 3.05
C GLN A 27 -19.02 -10.02 2.09
N LEU A 28 -19.49 -8.81 2.36
CA LEU A 28 -19.17 -7.63 1.55
C LEU A 28 -17.67 -7.36 1.55
N THR A 29 -17.04 -7.35 2.73
CA THR A 29 -15.58 -7.18 2.87
C THR A 29 -14.82 -8.26 2.10
N LEU A 30 -15.24 -9.53 2.17
CA LEU A 30 -14.60 -10.60 1.42
C LEU A 30 -14.67 -10.38 -0.09
N VAL A 31 -15.83 -10.00 -0.62
CA VAL A 31 -15.98 -9.70 -2.05
C VAL A 31 -15.10 -8.52 -2.46
N THR A 32 -15.04 -7.47 -1.64
CA THR A 32 -14.17 -6.32 -1.88
C THR A 32 -12.70 -6.72 -1.90
N GLU A 33 -12.26 -7.55 -0.95
CA GLU A 33 -10.88 -8.01 -0.86
C GLU A 33 -10.47 -8.86 -2.08
N LEU A 34 -11.30 -9.84 -2.46
CA LEU A 34 -11.06 -10.68 -3.63
C LEU A 34 -11.03 -9.85 -4.93
N THR A 35 -11.92 -8.86 -5.06
CA THR A 35 -11.94 -7.96 -6.21
C THR A 35 -10.67 -7.09 -6.25
N SER A 36 -10.25 -6.56 -5.10
CA SER A 36 -9.02 -5.77 -4.97
C SER A 36 -7.78 -6.58 -5.36
N GLN A 37 -7.67 -7.82 -4.85
CA GLN A 37 -6.58 -8.74 -5.15
C GLN A 37 -6.52 -9.08 -6.65
N SER A 38 -7.66 -9.41 -7.26
CA SER A 38 -7.75 -9.69 -8.70
C SER A 38 -7.31 -8.48 -9.53
N ALA A 39 -7.77 -7.27 -9.16
CA ALA A 39 -7.38 -6.05 -9.84
C ALA A 39 -5.87 -5.74 -9.69
N GLN A 40 -5.27 -6.02 -8.53
CA GLN A 40 -3.83 -5.86 -8.31
C GLN A 40 -3.02 -6.83 -9.16
N HIS A 41 -3.44 -8.10 -9.23
CA HIS A 41 -2.79 -9.10 -10.09
C HIS A 41 -2.87 -8.70 -11.57
N ALA A 42 -4.05 -8.26 -12.03
CA ALA A 42 -4.22 -7.78 -13.41
C ALA A 42 -3.31 -6.59 -13.75
N ARG A 43 -3.14 -5.64 -12.83
CA ARG A 43 -2.20 -4.51 -13.00
C ARG A 43 -0.74 -4.98 -13.07
N SER A 44 -0.35 -5.96 -12.25
CA SER A 44 1.01 -6.53 -12.26
C SER A 44 1.32 -7.21 -13.59
N GLU A 45 0.37 -8.00 -14.11
CA GLU A 45 0.50 -8.64 -15.43
C GLU A 45 0.57 -7.61 -16.56
N ALA A 46 -0.31 -6.61 -16.56
CA ALA A 46 -0.26 -5.55 -17.56
C ALA A 46 1.09 -4.80 -17.55
N LEU A 47 1.67 -4.56 -16.37
CA LEU A 47 2.98 -3.95 -16.24
C LEU A 47 4.09 -4.87 -16.77
N ARG A 48 4.04 -6.17 -16.45
CA ARG A 48 4.98 -7.18 -16.94
C ARG A 48 4.99 -7.20 -18.47
N GLU A 49 3.81 -7.24 -19.09
CA GLU A 49 3.64 -7.23 -20.54
C GLU A 49 4.15 -5.92 -21.15
N MET A 50 3.76 -4.77 -20.60
CA MET A 50 4.18 -3.45 -21.07
C MET A 50 5.71 -3.28 -21.08
N LEU A 51 6.40 -3.84 -20.08
CA LEU A 51 7.85 -3.75 -19.95
C LEU A 51 8.60 -4.95 -20.58
N GLY A 52 7.88 -5.93 -21.13
CA GLY A 52 8.48 -7.13 -21.75
C GLY A 52 9.24 -8.03 -20.76
N LEU A 53 8.81 -8.07 -19.49
CA LEU A 53 9.48 -8.83 -18.44
C LEU A 53 9.14 -10.33 -18.52
N ALA A 54 10.13 -11.17 -18.26
CA ALA A 54 9.99 -12.63 -18.26
C ALA A 54 9.11 -13.13 -17.11
N GLU A 55 9.14 -12.45 -15.96
CA GLU A 55 8.38 -12.78 -14.76
C GLU A 55 7.63 -11.56 -14.23
N GLN A 56 6.57 -11.81 -13.45
CA GLN A 56 5.85 -10.75 -12.76
C GLN A 56 6.77 -9.89 -11.88
N VAL A 57 6.47 -8.60 -11.81
CA VAL A 57 7.20 -7.68 -10.95
C VAL A 57 6.89 -8.00 -9.49
N ARG A 58 7.90 -8.49 -8.76
CA ARG A 58 7.76 -8.85 -7.34
C ARG A 58 7.75 -7.61 -6.44
N ARG A 59 8.42 -6.55 -6.87
CA ARG A 59 8.60 -5.31 -6.11
C ARG A 59 8.78 -4.11 -7.04
N VAL A 60 8.10 -3.02 -6.73
CA VAL A 60 8.24 -1.73 -7.39
C VAL A 60 8.57 -0.69 -6.32
N GLU A 61 9.63 0.09 -6.54
CA GLU A 61 9.92 1.28 -5.74
C GLU A 61 9.78 2.50 -6.63
N CYS A 62 8.86 3.41 -6.27
CA CYS A 62 8.64 4.64 -7.01
C CYS A 62 9.23 5.81 -6.21
N PHE A 63 10.10 6.57 -6.86
CA PHE A 63 10.69 7.78 -6.29
C PHE A 63 10.04 9.01 -6.90
N ASP A 64 9.68 9.97 -6.05
CA ASP A 64 9.17 11.29 -6.43
C ASP A 64 10.02 12.38 -5.79
N ILE A 65 10.47 13.34 -6.59
CA ILE A 65 11.28 14.48 -6.13
C ILE A 65 10.37 15.71 -6.04
N SER A 66 10.26 16.26 -4.84
CA SER A 66 9.45 17.43 -4.56
C SER A 66 10.34 18.64 -4.24
N HIS A 67 10.05 19.75 -4.91
CA HIS A 67 10.61 21.08 -4.63
C HIS A 67 9.48 22.01 -4.22
N THR A 68 9.41 22.39 -2.95
CA THR A 68 8.60 23.52 -2.52
C THR A 68 9.48 24.76 -2.63
N MET A 69 9.04 25.79 -3.38
CA MET A 69 9.83 27.01 -3.58
C MET A 69 10.20 27.64 -2.23
N GLY A 70 11.47 27.52 -1.83
CA GLY A 70 12.00 28.01 -0.55
C GLY A 70 12.17 26.95 0.55
N GLU A 71 11.64 25.75 0.37
CA GLU A 71 11.83 24.60 1.26
C GLU A 71 12.88 23.63 0.71
N ALA A 72 13.48 22.85 1.61
CA ALA A 72 14.50 21.87 1.24
C ALA A 72 13.92 20.82 0.27
N THR A 73 14.71 20.40 -0.71
CA THR A 73 14.32 19.34 -1.65
C THR A 73 14.14 18.03 -0.90
N VAL A 74 13.09 17.29 -1.24
CA VAL A 74 12.78 16.00 -0.61
C VAL A 74 12.48 14.97 -1.69
N ALA A 75 13.10 13.79 -1.55
CA ALA A 75 12.70 12.60 -2.29
C ALA A 75 11.77 11.73 -1.43
N SER A 76 10.65 11.29 -1.98
CA SER A 76 9.79 10.28 -1.37
C SER A 76 9.90 8.97 -2.14
N CYS A 77 9.94 7.85 -1.41
CA CYS A 77 9.98 6.49 -1.95
C CYS A 77 8.77 5.73 -1.44
N VAL A 78 7.91 5.30 -2.36
CA VAL A 78 6.78 4.41 -2.07
C VAL A 78 7.09 3.03 -2.63
N VAL A 79 6.64 2.00 -1.92
CA VAL A 79 6.97 0.60 -2.24
C VAL A 79 5.69 -0.18 -2.49
N PHE A 80 5.67 -0.95 -3.56
CA PHE A 80 4.63 -1.91 -3.88
C PHE A 80 5.24 -3.30 -4.04
N ASP A 81 4.49 -4.33 -3.64
CA ASP A 81 4.76 -5.72 -3.97
C ASP A 81 3.56 -6.33 -4.74
N ALA A 82 3.60 -7.64 -4.97
CA ALA A 82 2.53 -8.36 -5.65
C ALA A 82 1.16 -8.24 -4.96
N SER A 83 1.13 -7.99 -3.64
CA SER A 83 -0.09 -7.83 -2.85
C SER A 83 -0.58 -6.37 -2.77
N GLY A 84 0.29 -5.40 -3.08
CA GLY A 84 -0.06 -3.98 -3.13
C GLY A 84 0.93 -3.07 -2.41
N PRO A 85 0.48 -1.91 -1.89
CA PRO A 85 1.37 -0.94 -1.26
C PRO A 85 1.92 -1.42 0.09
N VAL A 86 3.25 -1.38 0.25
CA VAL A 86 3.98 -1.78 1.47
C VAL A 86 4.33 -0.55 2.30
N ARG A 87 3.32 0.05 2.95
CA ARG A 87 3.43 1.35 3.65
C ARG A 87 4.55 1.42 4.69
N GLY A 88 4.82 0.34 5.41
CA GLY A 88 5.91 0.28 6.41
C GLY A 88 7.32 0.48 5.82
N GLN A 89 7.45 0.32 4.50
CA GLN A 89 8.72 0.48 3.79
C GLN A 89 8.83 1.82 3.06
N TYR A 90 7.85 2.71 3.21
CA TYR A 90 7.94 4.05 2.62
C TYR A 90 9.07 4.83 3.28
N ARG A 91 9.81 5.60 2.50
CA ARG A 91 10.92 6.42 3.00
C ARG A 91 10.84 7.83 2.45
N ARG A 92 11.31 8.78 3.24
CA ARG A 92 11.47 10.18 2.85
C ARG A 92 12.92 10.55 3.08
N PHE A 93 13.56 11.10 2.07
CA PHE A 93 14.95 11.50 2.09
C PHE A 93 15.02 13.01 1.97
N ASN A 94 15.52 13.67 3.00
CA ASN A 94 15.89 15.08 2.91
C ASN A 94 17.13 15.18 2.02
N ILE A 95 17.03 15.98 0.97
CA ILE A 95 18.08 16.16 -0.03
C ILE A 95 18.84 17.45 0.26
N SER A 96 20.16 17.35 0.27
CA SER A 96 21.04 18.47 0.62
C SER A 96 22.35 18.41 -0.14
N GLY A 97 23.00 19.56 -0.32
CA GLY A 97 24.29 19.65 -0.98
C GLY A 97 24.24 19.48 -2.51
N ILE A 98 23.06 19.71 -3.11
CA ILE A 98 22.86 19.71 -4.56
C ILE A 98 22.56 21.12 -5.07
N THR A 99 22.73 21.33 -6.37
CA THR A 99 22.26 22.54 -7.04
C THR A 99 20.73 22.64 -6.90
N PRO A 100 20.16 23.80 -6.51
CA PRO A 100 18.72 23.96 -6.42
C PRO A 100 18.03 23.63 -7.76
N GLY A 101 17.04 22.73 -7.72
CA GLY A 101 16.32 22.25 -8.91
C GLY A 101 17.04 21.15 -9.70
N ASP A 102 18.08 20.54 -9.16
CA ASP A 102 18.74 19.37 -9.78
C ASP A 102 18.11 18.05 -9.32
N ASP A 103 17.04 17.66 -10.00
CA ASP A 103 16.30 16.42 -9.73
C ASP A 103 17.17 15.17 -9.94
N TYR A 104 18.14 15.21 -10.86
CA TYR A 104 19.02 14.08 -11.11
C TYR A 104 19.97 13.84 -9.93
N ALA A 105 20.53 14.91 -9.36
CA ALA A 105 21.34 14.81 -8.15
C ALA A 105 20.48 14.38 -6.94
N ALA A 106 19.26 14.89 -6.82
CA ALA A 106 18.32 14.48 -5.79
C ALA A 106 17.98 12.98 -5.88
N MET A 107 17.66 12.51 -7.08
CA MET A 107 17.35 11.11 -7.36
C MET A 107 18.53 10.20 -7.05
N ARG A 108 19.75 10.58 -7.49
CA ARG A 108 20.98 9.83 -7.19
C ARG A 108 21.19 9.68 -5.68
N GLN A 109 21.09 10.78 -4.93
CA GLN A 109 21.25 10.76 -3.49
C GLN A 109 20.17 9.91 -2.80
N ALA A 110 18.93 9.93 -3.29
CA ALA A 110 17.86 9.10 -2.74
C ALA A 110 18.10 7.59 -2.99
N ILE A 111 18.51 7.22 -4.21
CA ILE A 111 18.79 5.83 -4.59
C ILE A 111 20.00 5.29 -3.81
N GLU A 112 21.07 6.07 -3.68
CA GLU A 112 22.29 5.65 -2.94
C GLU A 112 22.06 5.43 -1.45
N ARG A 113 21.08 6.12 -0.86
CA ARG A 113 20.75 6.02 0.58
C ARG A 113 19.69 4.96 0.89
N ARG A 114 19.10 4.33 -0.13
CA ARG A 114 17.96 3.42 0.00
C ARG A 114 18.34 2.07 0.57
#